data_AF-A0A8C5N8H1-F1
#
_entry.id   AF-A0A8C5N8H1-F1
#
_cell.length_a   1.000
_cell.length_b   1.000
_cell.length_c   1.000
_cell.angle_alpha   90.00
_cell.angle_beta   90.00
_cell.angle_gamma   90.00
#
_symmetry.space_group_name_H-M   'P 1'
#
loop_
_entity.id
_entity.type
_entity.pdbx_description
1 polymer ?
#
loop_
_entity_poly.entity_id
_entity_poly.type
_entity_poly.pdbx_seq_one_letter_code
_entity_poly.pdbx_strand_id
1 'polypeptide(L)'
;MSNMSEIGDALRQGSSWRSSRWLGALLLVAVNVCLGATWLYVTTSDSDITETLAGQGEIVSPEPRVFIVKCSEDYENYKRYTGCTPQKCGRAIIDSLVTRDEAHVLRRLAERGLALAGSEGGASILDLHSGALSMGKQFVNIYRYFGDQISDVFTAEDFKLYRHIILYSFAVIAETFGLDPTLMYLTKPTFFSRINSTAAKTQHDEYWHPHIDKETYGSFDYTSILYLSDYGSDFTGGRFIYIDQNGNRTVEPRTGTHYFLVKKPFSINHVSK
;
A
#
# COMPACT_ATOMS: atom_id res chain seq x y z
N MET A 1 -70.69 39.56 -16.15
CA MET A 1 -69.63 38.80 -16.84
C MET A 1 -68.36 39.60 -16.80
N SER A 2 -67.22 38.91 -16.62
CA SER A 2 -65.84 39.36 -16.86
C SER A 2 -65.33 40.57 -16.07
N ASN A 3 -64.96 40.39 -14.78
CA ASN A 3 -63.74 41.03 -14.24
C ASN A 3 -63.22 40.54 -12.85
N MET A 4 -63.61 39.36 -12.35
CA MET A 4 -63.16 38.88 -11.02
C MET A 4 -62.45 37.52 -11.03
N SER A 5 -62.23 36.88 -12.19
CA SER A 5 -61.51 35.60 -12.25
C SER A 5 -60.04 35.70 -12.66
N GLU A 6 -59.58 36.82 -13.24
CA GLU A 6 -58.17 36.93 -13.70
C GLU A 6 -57.16 37.30 -12.60
N ILE A 7 -57.60 37.82 -11.46
CA ILE A 7 -56.68 38.24 -10.38
C ILE A 7 -56.24 37.05 -9.50
N GLY A 8 -57.06 36.00 -9.40
CA GLY A 8 -56.78 34.83 -8.56
C GLY A 8 -55.71 33.89 -9.11
N ASP A 9 -55.66 33.70 -10.43
CA ASP A 9 -54.71 32.78 -11.07
C ASP A 9 -53.29 33.36 -11.18
N ALA A 10 -53.15 34.67 -11.32
CA ALA A 10 -51.85 35.36 -11.31
C ALA A 10 -51.14 35.27 -9.95
N LEU A 11 -51.88 35.33 -8.84
CA LEU A 11 -51.32 35.21 -7.48
C LEU A 11 -50.91 33.77 -7.14
N ARG A 12 -51.62 32.77 -7.67
CA ARG A 12 -51.37 31.35 -7.42
C ARG A 12 -50.18 30.81 -8.23
N GLN A 13 -49.96 31.32 -9.45
CA GLN A 13 -48.77 31.01 -10.25
C GLN A 13 -47.48 31.63 -9.66
N GLY A 14 -47.54 32.85 -9.10
CA GLY A 14 -46.38 33.49 -8.46
C GLY A 14 -45.89 32.77 -7.19
N SER A 15 -46.80 32.13 -6.44
CA SER A 15 -46.50 31.34 -5.24
C SER A 15 -45.73 30.05 -5.56
N SER A 16 -46.21 29.27 -6.52
CA SER A 16 -45.60 28.01 -6.97
C SER A 16 -44.19 28.22 -7.56
N TRP A 17 -44.03 29.31 -8.33
CA TRP A 17 -42.76 29.64 -8.96
C TRP A 17 -41.72 30.13 -7.96
N ARG A 18 -42.14 30.88 -6.93
CA ARG A 18 -41.26 31.26 -5.81
C ARG A 18 -40.84 30.04 -5.00
N SER A 19 -41.76 29.14 -4.62
CA SER A 19 -41.42 27.93 -3.84
C SER A 19 -40.46 27.00 -4.58
N SER A 20 -40.62 26.84 -5.90
CA SER A 20 -39.70 26.05 -6.74
C SER A 20 -38.28 26.64 -6.76
N ARG A 21 -38.15 27.97 -6.84
CA ARG A 21 -36.85 28.65 -6.76
C ARG A 21 -36.18 28.51 -5.41
N TRP A 22 -36.95 28.53 -4.32
CA TRP A 22 -36.43 28.29 -2.96
C TRP A 22 -35.97 26.84 -2.77
N LEU A 23 -36.71 25.86 -3.30
CA LEU A 23 -36.30 24.46 -3.30
C LEU A 23 -35.02 24.22 -4.12
N GLY A 24 -34.92 24.84 -5.31
CA GLY A 24 -33.71 24.79 -6.13
C GLY A 24 -32.50 25.44 -5.45
N ALA A 25 -32.70 26.59 -4.79
CA ALA A 25 -31.64 27.25 -4.03
C ALA A 25 -31.17 26.42 -2.82
N LEU A 26 -32.11 25.79 -2.09
CA LEU A 26 -31.77 24.90 -0.96
C LEU A 26 -31.01 23.65 -1.42
N LEU A 27 -31.39 23.04 -2.54
CA LEU A 27 -30.66 21.93 -3.14
C LEU A 27 -29.24 22.33 -3.55
N LEU A 28 -29.07 23.50 -4.18
CA LEU A 28 -27.74 24.00 -4.54
C LEU A 28 -26.87 24.26 -3.30
N VAL A 29 -27.43 24.84 -2.24
CA VAL A 29 -26.71 25.04 -0.98
C VAL A 29 -26.32 23.69 -0.37
N ALA A 30 -27.24 22.72 -0.32
CA ALA A 30 -26.95 21.38 0.20
C ALA A 30 -25.84 20.67 -0.61
N VAL A 31 -25.87 20.76 -1.94
CA VAL A 31 -24.83 20.21 -2.81
C VAL A 31 -23.48 20.89 -2.55
N ASN A 32 -23.43 22.22 -2.45
CA ASN A 32 -22.19 22.94 -2.18
C ASN A 32 -21.64 22.63 -0.78
N VAL A 33 -22.51 22.45 0.23
CA VAL A 33 -22.11 22.02 1.58
C VAL A 33 -21.56 20.59 1.55
N CYS A 34 -22.22 19.67 0.85
CA CYS A 34 -21.72 18.29 0.69
C CYS A 34 -20.38 18.25 -0.04
N LEU A 35 -20.23 19.02 -1.12
CA LEU A 35 -18.97 19.14 -1.86
C LEU A 35 -17.88 19.76 -0.98
N GLY A 36 -18.19 20.82 -0.24
CA GLY A 36 -17.27 21.47 0.70
C GLY A 36 -16.85 20.54 1.84
N ALA A 37 -17.79 19.80 2.43
CA ALA A 37 -17.51 18.82 3.48
C ALA A 37 -16.68 17.63 2.97
N THR A 38 -16.96 17.14 1.76
CA THR A 38 -16.18 16.09 1.11
C THR A 38 -14.77 16.59 0.80
N TRP A 39 -14.64 17.81 0.29
CA TRP A 39 -13.34 18.43 0.02
C TRP A 39 -12.54 18.66 1.31
N LEU A 40 -13.18 19.14 2.38
CA LEU A 40 -12.57 19.25 3.71
C LEU A 40 -12.15 17.89 4.28
N TYR A 41 -12.98 16.86 4.16
CA TYR A 41 -12.66 15.51 4.62
C TYR A 41 -11.47 14.89 3.87
N VAL A 42 -11.45 15.06 2.54
CA VAL A 42 -10.35 14.59 1.69
C VAL A 42 -9.06 15.37 1.98
N THR A 43 -9.13 16.68 2.17
CA THR A 43 -7.94 17.51 2.44
C THR A 43 -7.40 17.37 3.87
N THR A 44 -8.27 17.13 4.85
CA THR A 44 -7.84 16.92 6.25
C THR A 44 -7.21 15.55 6.46
N SER A 45 -7.67 14.52 5.75
CA SER A 45 -7.10 13.16 5.82
C SER A 45 -5.65 13.07 5.30
N ASP A 46 -5.21 14.04 4.50
CA ASP A 46 -3.90 14.07 3.82
C ASP A 46 -2.94 15.14 4.36
N SER A 47 -3.35 15.88 5.40
CA SER A 47 -2.62 17.07 5.88
C SER A 47 -1.17 16.82 6.35
N ASP A 48 -0.81 15.57 6.64
CA ASP A 48 0.54 15.18 7.04
C ASP A 48 1.45 14.81 5.86
N ILE A 49 0.94 14.61 4.64
CA ILE A 49 1.74 14.22 3.46
C ILE A 49 2.21 15.48 2.71
N THR A 50 3.53 15.64 2.62
CA THR A 50 4.17 16.78 1.95
C THR A 50 4.33 16.55 0.44
N GLU A 51 4.57 15.30 0.01
CA GLU A 51 4.86 14.98 -1.39
C GLU A 51 4.42 13.55 -1.78
N THR A 52 3.80 13.40 -2.94
CA THR A 52 3.52 12.09 -3.56
C THR A 52 4.56 11.83 -4.64
N LEU A 53 5.46 10.86 -4.40
CA LEU A 53 6.60 10.55 -5.28
C LEU A 53 6.19 9.83 -6.57
N ALA A 54 5.10 9.06 -6.49
CA ALA A 54 4.36 8.53 -7.62
C ALA A 54 2.89 8.33 -7.23
N GLY A 55 1.98 8.78 -8.10
CA GLY A 55 0.53 8.62 -7.90
C GLY A 55 0.00 7.31 -8.46
N GLN A 56 -1.17 6.86 -8.02
CA GLN A 56 -1.76 5.58 -8.43
C GLN A 56 -2.02 5.50 -9.95
N GLY A 57 -2.33 6.63 -10.58
CA GLY A 57 -2.55 6.72 -12.03
C GLY A 57 -1.27 6.82 -12.87
N GLU A 58 -0.11 6.99 -12.23
CA GLU A 58 1.17 7.15 -12.90
C GLU A 58 1.76 5.77 -13.29
N ILE A 59 2.56 5.75 -14.37
CA ILE A 59 3.30 4.55 -14.80
C ILE A 59 4.79 4.92 -14.87
N VAL A 60 5.58 4.31 -14.01
CA VAL A 60 7.05 4.43 -13.89
C VAL A 60 7.70 3.21 -14.54
N SER A 61 7.93 3.28 -15.84
CA SER A 61 8.58 2.22 -16.63
C SER A 61 9.19 2.82 -17.92
N PRO A 62 10.16 2.14 -18.58
CA PRO A 62 10.76 0.85 -18.23
C PRO A 62 11.82 0.92 -17.12
N GLU A 63 12.43 2.08 -16.91
CA GLU A 63 13.51 2.26 -15.94
C GLU A 63 12.97 2.67 -14.56
N PRO A 64 13.61 2.23 -13.46
CA PRO A 64 13.24 2.67 -12.11
C PRO A 64 13.46 4.19 -11.92
N ARG A 65 12.51 4.85 -11.28
CA ARG A 65 12.72 6.21 -10.77
C ARG A 65 13.44 6.14 -9.43
N VAL A 66 14.68 6.62 -9.40
CA VAL A 66 15.54 6.58 -8.22
C VAL A 66 15.58 7.94 -7.51
N PHE A 67 15.32 7.93 -6.21
CA PHE A 67 15.46 9.06 -5.31
C PHE A 67 16.64 8.81 -4.37
N ILE A 68 17.74 9.50 -4.60
CA ILE A 68 18.90 9.43 -3.71
C ILE A 68 18.58 10.18 -2.43
N VAL A 69 18.91 9.56 -1.30
CA VAL A 69 18.61 10.08 0.02
C VAL A 69 19.84 9.96 0.92
N LYS A 70 19.91 10.82 1.94
CA LYS A 70 21.03 10.82 2.88
C LYS A 70 20.97 9.55 3.73
N CYS A 71 22.05 8.75 3.68
CA CYS A 71 22.26 7.66 4.63
C CYS A 71 22.25 8.19 6.06
N SER A 72 21.63 7.46 6.98
CA SER A 72 21.67 7.87 8.39
C SER A 72 23.05 7.71 8.99
N GLU A 73 23.27 8.41 10.10
CA GLU A 73 24.53 8.37 10.83
C GLU A 73 24.89 6.95 11.30
N ASP A 74 23.95 6.19 11.85
CA ASP A 74 24.24 4.81 12.29
C ASP A 74 24.51 3.83 11.15
N TYR A 75 24.24 4.21 9.90
CA TYR A 75 24.47 3.33 8.76
C TYR A 75 25.96 2.99 8.62
N GLU A 76 26.83 3.94 8.95
CA GLU A 76 28.28 3.76 8.96
C GLU A 76 28.73 2.78 10.05
N ASN A 77 27.92 2.54 11.09
CA ASN A 77 28.26 1.67 12.21
C ASN A 77 28.01 0.19 11.90
N TYR A 78 27.26 -0.13 10.85
CA TYR A 78 26.98 -1.52 10.47
C TYR A 78 28.11 -2.13 9.64
N LYS A 79 28.33 -3.43 9.82
CA LYS A 79 29.31 -4.18 9.04
C LYS A 79 28.96 -4.14 7.56
N ARG A 80 29.90 -3.67 6.74
CA ARG A 80 29.79 -3.61 5.28
C ARG A 80 30.38 -4.86 4.64
N TYR A 81 29.69 -5.34 3.62
CA TYR A 81 30.13 -6.43 2.78
C TYR A 81 30.29 -5.90 1.35
N THR A 82 31.52 -5.90 0.84
CA THR A 82 31.83 -5.42 -0.51
C THR A 82 30.96 -6.14 -1.54
N GLY A 83 30.30 -5.38 -2.43
CA GLY A 83 29.41 -5.90 -3.46
C GLY A 83 27.99 -6.27 -2.99
N CYS A 84 27.76 -6.44 -1.68
CA CYS A 84 26.46 -6.76 -1.10
C CYS A 84 25.84 -5.60 -0.33
N THR A 85 26.65 -4.73 0.28
CA THR A 85 26.17 -3.57 1.03
C THR A 85 26.17 -2.32 0.13
N PRO A 86 25.05 -1.58 0.06
CA PRO A 86 24.95 -0.40 -0.78
C PRO A 86 25.90 0.70 -0.35
N GLN A 87 26.49 1.37 -1.34
CA GLN A 87 27.35 2.55 -1.11
C GLN A 87 26.55 3.86 -1.10
N LYS A 88 25.32 3.84 -1.62
CA LYS A 88 24.40 4.98 -1.65
C LYS A 88 23.04 4.53 -1.16
N CYS A 89 22.40 5.38 -0.36
CA CYS A 89 21.04 5.14 0.09
C CYS A 89 20.04 5.77 -0.87
N GLY A 90 18.94 5.06 -1.09
CA GLY A 90 17.99 5.45 -2.13
C GLY A 90 16.67 4.74 -2.01
N ARG A 91 15.69 5.31 -2.71
CA ARG A 91 14.38 4.73 -2.95
C ARG A 91 14.21 4.57 -4.44
N ALA A 92 13.63 3.47 -4.88
CA ALA A 92 13.34 3.23 -6.28
C ALA A 92 11.89 2.77 -6.46
N ILE A 93 11.27 3.24 -7.53
CA ILE A 93 9.89 2.91 -7.93
C ILE A 93 9.92 2.36 -9.35
N ILE A 94 9.23 1.25 -9.61
CA ILE A 94 9.04 0.68 -10.95
C ILE A 94 7.69 -0.05 -11.05
N ASP A 95 6.93 0.20 -12.11
CA ASP A 95 5.59 -0.39 -12.32
C ASP A 95 5.60 -1.72 -13.09
N SER A 96 6.62 -1.95 -13.90
CA SER A 96 6.66 -3.06 -14.86
C SER A 96 7.57 -4.20 -14.44
N LEU A 97 7.84 -4.37 -13.14
CA LEU A 97 8.58 -5.54 -12.67
C LEU A 97 7.74 -6.82 -12.83
N VAL A 98 6.44 -6.72 -12.59
CA VAL A 98 5.51 -7.83 -12.81
C VAL A 98 4.37 -7.33 -13.68
N THR A 99 3.87 -8.20 -14.54
CA THR A 99 2.65 -7.90 -15.29
C THR A 99 1.46 -7.86 -14.33
N ARG A 100 0.38 -7.15 -14.71
CA ARG A 100 -0.86 -7.17 -13.90
C ARG A 100 -1.40 -8.59 -13.73
N ASP A 101 -1.29 -9.43 -14.76
CA ASP A 101 -1.73 -10.83 -14.69
C ASP A 101 -0.95 -11.63 -13.65
N GLU A 102 0.39 -11.49 -13.63
CA GLU A 102 1.23 -12.11 -12.60
C GLU A 102 0.91 -11.58 -11.20
N ALA A 103 0.70 -10.27 -11.04
CA ALA A 103 0.29 -9.68 -9.77
C ALA A 103 -1.07 -10.24 -9.31
N HIS A 104 -2.02 -10.43 -10.22
CA HIS A 104 -3.31 -11.06 -9.91
C HIS A 104 -3.18 -12.54 -9.55
N VAL A 105 -2.28 -13.29 -10.19
CA VAL A 105 -1.97 -14.68 -9.81
C VAL A 105 -1.38 -14.72 -8.39
N LEU A 106 -0.40 -13.86 -8.09
CA LEU A 106 0.17 -13.74 -6.74
C LEU A 106 -0.87 -13.36 -5.68
N ARG A 107 -1.77 -12.42 -6.01
CA ARG A 107 -2.87 -12.03 -5.11
C ARG A 107 -3.74 -13.24 -4.79
N ARG A 108 -4.18 -14.01 -5.79
CA ARG A 108 -5.01 -15.21 -5.59
C ARG A 108 -4.27 -16.31 -4.82
N LEU A 109 -2.98 -16.47 -5.04
CA LEU A 109 -2.12 -17.36 -4.25
C LEU A 109 -2.14 -16.94 -2.77
N ALA A 110 -1.93 -15.65 -2.48
CA ALA A 110 -1.95 -15.12 -1.12
C ALA A 110 -3.34 -15.27 -0.47
N GLU A 111 -4.41 -14.95 -1.20
CA GLU A 111 -5.79 -15.08 -0.74
C GLU A 111 -6.15 -16.52 -0.38
N ARG A 112 -5.77 -17.51 -1.20
CA ARG A 112 -5.99 -18.93 -0.90
C ARG A 112 -5.25 -19.37 0.37
N GLY A 113 -3.99 -18.97 0.54
CA GLY A 113 -3.23 -19.29 1.75
C GLY A 113 -3.80 -18.64 3.02
N LEU A 114 -4.20 -17.36 2.92
CA LEU A 114 -4.82 -16.59 4.00
C LEU A 114 -6.31 -16.91 4.24
N ALA A 115 -6.89 -17.82 3.46
CA ALA A 115 -8.23 -18.35 3.70
C ALA A 115 -8.22 -19.57 4.63
N LEU A 116 -7.07 -20.26 4.78
CA LEU A 116 -6.92 -21.38 5.72
C LEU A 116 -6.95 -20.92 7.18
N ALA A 117 -6.33 -19.76 7.45
CA ALA A 117 -6.35 -19.09 8.74
C ALA A 117 -6.03 -17.60 8.58
N GLY A 118 -6.36 -16.81 9.60
CA GLY A 118 -6.03 -15.39 9.66
C GLY A 118 -5.87 -14.91 11.10
N SER A 119 -5.41 -13.68 11.25
CA SER A 119 -5.37 -13.01 12.55
C SER A 119 -6.77 -12.68 13.06
N GLU A 120 -6.91 -12.58 14.37
CA GLU A 120 -8.08 -11.95 15.02
C GLU A 120 -8.09 -10.42 14.86
N GLY A 121 -6.95 -9.82 14.50
CA GLY A 121 -6.81 -8.39 14.23
C GLY A 121 -6.76 -8.04 12.74
N GLY A 122 -6.40 -6.78 12.47
CA GLY A 122 -6.43 -6.19 11.13
C GLY A 122 -5.36 -6.68 10.17
N ALA A 123 -4.27 -7.29 10.63
CA ALA A 123 -3.17 -7.74 9.77
C ALA A 123 -3.00 -9.26 9.83
N SER A 124 -2.93 -9.91 8.68
CA SER A 124 -2.61 -11.33 8.55
C SER A 124 -1.39 -11.52 7.66
N ILE A 125 -0.50 -12.43 8.06
CA ILE A 125 0.76 -12.70 7.38
C ILE A 125 0.78 -14.15 6.90
N LEU A 126 1.30 -14.34 5.68
CA LEU A 126 1.63 -15.64 5.10
C LEU A 126 3.06 -15.59 4.53
N ASP A 127 3.97 -16.34 5.15
CA ASP A 127 5.33 -16.57 4.67
C ASP A 127 5.43 -17.99 4.11
N LEU A 128 5.44 -18.13 2.79
CA LEU A 128 5.57 -19.43 2.13
C LEU A 128 6.96 -20.07 2.32
N HIS A 129 7.99 -19.29 2.61
CA HIS A 129 9.34 -19.80 2.75
C HIS A 129 9.61 -20.39 4.14
N SER A 130 9.13 -19.76 5.21
CA SER A 130 9.18 -20.32 6.57
C SER A 130 7.98 -21.22 6.90
N GLY A 131 6.89 -21.04 6.16
CA GLY A 131 5.59 -21.65 6.44
C GLY A 131 4.77 -20.89 7.49
N ALA A 132 5.20 -19.72 7.98
CA ALA A 132 4.46 -18.98 8.99
C ALA A 132 3.13 -18.45 8.42
N LEU A 133 2.03 -18.74 9.12
CA LEU A 133 0.69 -18.25 8.82
C LEU A 133 0.04 -17.72 10.10
N SER A 134 -0.55 -16.54 10.05
CA SER A 134 -1.34 -15.99 11.15
C SER A 134 -2.57 -16.86 11.44
N MET A 135 -2.78 -17.21 12.71
CA MET A 135 -3.97 -17.93 13.18
C MET A 135 -4.36 -17.43 14.57
N GLY A 136 -5.43 -16.62 14.63
CA GLY A 136 -5.85 -15.95 15.84
C GLY A 136 -4.81 -14.94 16.32
N LYS A 137 -4.21 -15.17 17.49
CA LYS A 137 -3.17 -14.31 18.08
C LYS A 137 -1.74 -14.83 17.92
N GLN A 138 -1.55 -15.89 17.14
CA GLN A 138 -0.27 -16.58 17.01
C GLN A 138 0.06 -16.93 15.56
N PHE A 139 1.25 -17.49 15.35
CA PHE A 139 1.68 -18.05 14.08
C PHE A 139 1.71 -19.57 14.14
N VAL A 140 1.24 -20.20 13.08
CA VAL A 140 1.38 -21.65 12.86
C VAL A 140 2.23 -21.93 11.63
N ASN A 141 2.80 -23.13 11.55
CA ASN A 141 3.43 -23.60 10.32
C ASN A 141 2.36 -24.22 9.41
N ILE A 142 2.07 -23.57 8.28
CA ILE A 142 1.03 -23.96 7.32
C ILE A 142 1.25 -25.39 6.78
N TYR A 143 2.50 -25.78 6.52
CA TYR A 143 2.83 -27.10 5.98
C TYR A 143 2.64 -28.22 7.01
N ARG A 144 2.76 -27.93 8.31
CA ARG A 144 2.50 -28.89 9.38
C ARG A 144 1.02 -28.93 9.76
N TYR A 145 0.39 -27.77 9.86
CA TYR A 145 -0.98 -27.66 10.38
C TYR A 145 -2.04 -27.98 9.32
N PHE A 146 -1.78 -27.62 8.06
CA PHE A 146 -2.68 -27.83 6.93
C PHE A 146 -2.11 -28.78 5.88
N GLY A 147 -1.15 -29.64 6.26
CA GLY A 147 -0.38 -30.47 5.32
C GLY A 147 -1.23 -31.21 4.29
N ASP A 148 -2.35 -31.81 4.73
CA ASP A 148 -3.25 -32.57 3.87
C ASP A 148 -4.01 -31.71 2.83
N GLN A 149 -4.10 -30.40 3.06
CA GLN A 149 -4.82 -29.44 2.19
C GLN A 149 -3.86 -28.60 1.33
N ILE A 150 -2.54 -28.62 1.60
CA ILE A 150 -1.56 -27.76 0.91
C ILE A 150 -1.59 -27.94 -0.60
N SER A 151 -1.74 -29.18 -1.08
CA SER A 151 -1.78 -29.47 -2.52
C SER A 151 -3.03 -28.93 -3.23
N ASP A 152 -4.12 -28.73 -2.49
CA ASP A 152 -5.35 -28.13 -3.02
C ASP A 152 -5.27 -26.60 -3.00
N VAL A 153 -4.42 -26.06 -2.12
CA VAL A 153 -4.26 -24.62 -1.87
C VAL A 153 -3.21 -23.99 -2.79
N PHE A 154 -2.12 -24.69 -3.10
CA PHE A 154 -1.02 -24.18 -3.92
C PHE A 154 -0.59 -25.18 -5.00
N THR A 155 -0.30 -24.68 -6.20
CA THR A 155 0.22 -25.48 -7.33
C THR A 155 1.73 -25.30 -7.51
N ALA A 156 2.36 -26.13 -8.34
CA ALA A 156 3.77 -25.97 -8.68
C ALA A 156 4.03 -24.66 -9.44
N GLU A 157 3.07 -24.22 -10.26
CA GLU A 157 3.12 -22.97 -11.02
C GLU A 157 3.10 -21.75 -10.10
N ASP A 158 2.33 -21.80 -9.02
CA ASP A 158 2.30 -20.77 -7.97
C ASP A 158 3.71 -20.54 -7.40
N PHE A 159 4.38 -21.60 -6.98
CA PHE A 159 5.74 -21.52 -6.43
C PHE A 159 6.77 -21.10 -7.48
N LYS A 160 6.59 -21.52 -8.73
CA LYS A 160 7.46 -21.11 -9.83
C LYS A 160 7.36 -19.61 -10.08
N LEU A 161 6.15 -19.05 -10.12
CA LEU A 161 5.92 -17.62 -10.29
C LEU A 161 6.46 -16.83 -9.09
N TYR A 162 6.12 -17.26 -7.86
CA TYR A 162 6.60 -16.61 -6.64
C TYR A 162 8.14 -16.54 -6.59
N ARG A 163 8.82 -17.65 -6.90
CA ARG A 163 10.28 -17.68 -6.96
C ARG A 163 10.82 -16.80 -8.09
N HIS A 164 10.19 -16.81 -9.26
CA HIS A 164 10.60 -15.98 -10.38
C HIS A 164 10.58 -14.49 -10.01
N ILE A 165 9.49 -14.02 -9.39
CA ILE A 165 9.32 -12.62 -8.98
C ILE A 165 10.34 -12.21 -7.93
N ILE A 166 10.64 -13.08 -6.95
CA ILE A 166 11.71 -12.83 -5.97
C ILE A 166 13.07 -12.67 -6.66
N LEU A 167 13.42 -13.58 -7.57
CA LEU A 167 14.71 -13.52 -8.27
C LEU A 167 14.81 -12.30 -9.19
N TYR A 168 13.71 -11.95 -9.86
CA TYR A 168 13.67 -10.79 -10.72
C TYR A 168 13.78 -9.48 -9.92
N SER A 169 13.13 -9.43 -8.75
CA SER A 169 13.29 -8.34 -7.79
C SER A 169 14.74 -8.13 -7.38
N PHE A 170 15.48 -9.21 -7.08
CA PHE A 170 16.91 -9.10 -6.76
C PHE A 170 17.73 -8.51 -7.88
N ALA A 171 17.50 -8.97 -9.12
CA ALA A 171 18.23 -8.47 -10.28
C ALA A 171 18.03 -6.96 -10.46
N VAL A 172 16.78 -6.49 -10.34
CA VAL A 172 16.48 -5.05 -10.48
C VAL A 172 17.07 -4.22 -9.35
N ILE A 173 17.02 -4.68 -8.09
CA ILE A 173 17.71 -3.99 -6.99
C ILE A 173 19.22 -3.93 -7.24
N ALA A 174 19.82 -5.04 -7.65
CA ALA A 174 21.26 -5.13 -7.90
C ALA A 174 21.71 -4.13 -8.97
N GLU A 175 21.00 -4.10 -10.10
CA GLU A 175 21.25 -3.16 -11.18
C GLU A 175 21.05 -1.70 -10.74
N THR A 176 19.92 -1.41 -10.07
CA THR A 176 19.57 -0.05 -9.64
C THR A 176 20.60 0.55 -8.69
N PHE A 177 21.18 -0.25 -7.80
CA PHE A 177 22.09 0.21 -6.74
C PHE A 177 23.55 -0.20 -6.93
N GLY A 178 23.89 -0.79 -8.08
CA GLY A 178 25.27 -1.16 -8.42
C GLY A 178 25.83 -2.25 -7.49
N LEU A 179 25.05 -3.28 -7.23
CA LEU A 179 25.41 -4.42 -6.38
C LEU A 179 25.83 -5.62 -7.22
N ASP A 180 26.54 -6.54 -6.60
CA ASP A 180 26.81 -7.85 -7.18
C ASP A 180 25.65 -8.81 -6.85
N PRO A 181 24.83 -9.21 -7.85
CA PRO A 181 23.70 -10.09 -7.60
C PRO A 181 24.11 -11.49 -7.09
N THR A 182 25.38 -11.89 -7.27
CA THR A 182 25.90 -13.17 -6.77
C THR A 182 26.25 -13.14 -5.28
N LEU A 183 26.36 -11.93 -4.71
CA LEU A 183 26.66 -11.69 -3.30
C LEU A 183 25.42 -11.25 -2.51
N MET A 184 24.25 -11.18 -3.15
CA MET A 184 22.97 -10.89 -2.50
C MET A 184 22.29 -12.16 -2.02
N TYR A 185 21.67 -12.10 -0.83
CA TYR A 185 20.98 -13.24 -0.23
C TYR A 185 19.57 -12.85 0.21
N LEU A 186 18.60 -13.75 -0.02
CA LEU A 186 17.26 -13.59 0.53
C LEU A 186 17.27 -13.76 2.05
N THR A 187 16.97 -12.68 2.74
CA THR A 187 16.80 -12.65 4.18
C THR A 187 15.33 -12.82 4.56
N LYS A 188 15.09 -13.46 5.70
CA LYS A 188 13.73 -13.61 6.24
C LYS A 188 13.36 -12.43 7.12
N PRO A 189 12.08 -12.04 7.17
CA PRO A 189 10.95 -12.69 6.50
C PRO A 189 10.71 -12.24 5.05
N THR A 190 10.07 -13.10 4.24
CA THR A 190 9.52 -12.77 2.92
C THR A 190 8.09 -13.26 2.89
N PHE A 191 7.13 -12.33 2.88
CA PHE A 191 5.75 -12.68 3.22
C PHE A 191 4.73 -11.83 2.48
N PHE A 192 3.53 -12.38 2.35
CA PHE A 192 2.34 -11.63 2.00
C PHE A 192 1.72 -11.06 3.27
N SER A 193 1.27 -9.81 3.20
CA SER A 193 0.48 -9.16 4.24
C SER A 193 -0.89 -8.81 3.68
N ARG A 194 -1.94 -9.15 4.41
CA ARG A 194 -3.30 -8.63 4.18
C ARG A 194 -3.68 -7.76 5.35
N ILE A 195 -4.00 -6.51 5.07
CA ILE A 195 -4.40 -5.51 6.06
C ILE A 195 -5.85 -5.12 5.81
N ASN A 196 -6.64 -4.98 6.87
CA ASN A 196 -8.01 -4.48 6.83
C ASN A 196 -8.28 -3.60 8.06
N SER A 197 -9.51 -3.08 8.17
CA SER A 197 -9.93 -2.15 9.23
C SER A 197 -10.27 -2.80 10.58
N THR A 198 -10.06 -4.10 10.75
CA THR A 198 -10.28 -4.79 12.03
C THR A 198 -9.30 -4.27 13.07
N ALA A 199 -9.80 -3.97 14.27
CA ALA A 199 -8.95 -3.46 15.34
C ALA A 199 -7.86 -4.46 15.74
N ALA A 200 -6.65 -3.97 15.98
CA ALA A 200 -5.54 -4.79 16.44
C ALA A 200 -5.86 -5.53 17.74
N LYS A 201 -5.38 -6.78 17.83
CA LYS A 201 -5.50 -7.65 19.02
C LYS A 201 -4.14 -8.03 19.58
N THR A 202 -3.09 -7.91 18.76
CA THR A 202 -1.70 -8.17 19.08
C THR A 202 -0.82 -7.07 18.48
N GLN A 203 0.44 -6.98 18.93
CA GLN A 203 1.41 -6.06 18.34
C GLN A 203 1.66 -6.34 16.84
N HIS A 204 1.51 -7.59 16.40
CA HIS A 204 1.66 -7.97 14.98
C HIS A 204 0.52 -7.45 14.09
N ASP A 205 -0.60 -7.02 14.68
CA ASP A 205 -1.68 -6.37 13.96
C ASP A 205 -1.46 -4.86 13.78
N GLU A 206 -0.50 -4.29 14.52
CA GLU A 206 -0.21 -2.85 14.53
C GLU A 206 0.80 -2.47 13.44
N TYR A 207 0.38 -2.59 12.18
CA TYR A 207 1.24 -2.34 11.02
C TYR A 207 1.50 -0.84 10.74
N TRP A 208 0.91 0.05 11.52
CA TRP A 208 1.01 1.50 11.37
C TRP A 208 2.10 2.11 12.26
N HIS A 209 2.90 1.32 12.97
CA HIS A 209 3.95 1.92 13.80
C HIS A 209 5.15 2.34 12.96
N PRO A 210 5.60 3.59 13.11
CA PRO A 210 6.94 4.01 12.84
C PRO A 210 8.06 2.99 13.09
N HIS A 211 8.75 2.52 12.05
CA HIS A 211 9.92 1.65 12.23
C HIS A 211 10.96 1.74 11.10
N ILE A 212 12.14 1.18 11.39
CA ILE A 212 13.25 0.99 10.47
C ILE A 212 13.54 -0.52 10.38
N ASP A 213 13.14 -1.18 9.29
CA ASP A 213 13.45 -2.59 8.99
C ASP A 213 14.87 -3.10 9.30
N LYS A 214 15.96 -2.32 9.16
CA LYS A 214 17.31 -2.80 9.57
C LYS A 214 17.41 -2.97 11.09
N GLU A 215 16.76 -2.09 11.86
CA GLU A 215 16.73 -2.16 13.33
C GLU A 215 15.79 -3.29 13.77
N THR A 216 14.65 -3.45 13.08
CA THR A 216 13.73 -4.56 13.32
C THR A 216 14.34 -5.91 12.91
N TYR A 217 15.06 -5.94 11.80
CA TYR A 217 15.66 -7.10 11.16
C TYR A 217 17.11 -6.80 10.78
N GLY A 218 18.05 -7.09 11.70
CA GLY A 218 19.48 -6.75 11.57
C GLY A 218 20.16 -7.23 10.27
N SER A 219 19.60 -8.23 9.59
CA SER A 219 20.11 -8.74 8.31
C SER A 219 19.68 -7.93 7.08
N PHE A 220 18.74 -6.97 7.20
CA PHE A 220 18.14 -6.31 6.04
C PHE A 220 18.94 -5.12 5.54
N ASP A 221 19.73 -5.29 4.49
CA ASP A 221 20.34 -4.15 3.79
C ASP A 221 19.37 -3.48 2.79
N TYR A 222 18.31 -4.20 2.44
CA TYR A 222 17.31 -3.81 1.44
C TYR A 222 15.91 -4.16 1.94
N THR A 223 14.92 -3.40 1.47
CA THR A 223 13.52 -3.73 1.66
C THR A 223 12.79 -3.57 0.34
N SER A 224 11.90 -4.52 0.07
CA SER A 224 11.23 -4.68 -1.20
C SER A 224 9.74 -4.87 -0.92
N ILE A 225 8.89 -4.04 -1.50
CA ILE A 225 7.44 -4.11 -1.34
C ILE A 225 6.82 -4.13 -2.73
N LEU A 226 6.01 -5.16 -3.00
CA LEU A 226 5.21 -5.29 -4.21
C LEU A 226 3.74 -5.18 -3.80
N TYR A 227 3.01 -4.21 -4.34
CA TYR A 227 1.58 -4.12 -4.09
C TYR A 227 0.79 -5.02 -5.05
N LEU A 228 -0.19 -5.70 -4.49
CA LEU A 228 -1.10 -6.60 -5.22
C LEU A 228 -2.54 -6.04 -5.23
N SER A 229 -2.71 -4.78 -4.86
CA SER A 229 -3.99 -4.08 -4.78
C SER A 229 -3.81 -2.59 -5.07
N ASP A 230 -4.85 -1.96 -5.58
CA ASP A 230 -4.86 -0.57 -6.03
C ASP A 230 -5.47 0.38 -4.99
N TYR A 231 -4.71 1.39 -4.59
CA TYR A 231 -5.20 2.49 -3.75
C TYR A 231 -6.31 3.28 -4.46
N GLY A 232 -7.34 3.67 -3.71
CA GLY A 232 -8.51 4.37 -4.25
C GLY A 232 -9.52 3.47 -4.98
N SER A 233 -9.17 2.21 -5.28
CA SER A 233 -10.06 1.23 -5.92
C SER A 233 -10.34 0.01 -5.04
N ASP A 234 -9.30 -0.70 -4.60
CA ASP A 234 -9.43 -1.86 -3.72
C ASP A 234 -9.53 -1.44 -2.24
N PHE A 235 -8.88 -0.35 -1.86
CA PHE A 235 -8.87 0.16 -0.49
C PHE A 235 -8.66 1.67 -0.44
N THR A 236 -8.98 2.26 0.71
CA THR A 236 -8.67 3.65 1.08
C THR A 236 -7.87 3.63 2.38
N GLY A 237 -7.14 4.71 2.67
CA GLY A 237 -6.09 4.66 3.69
C GLY A 237 -4.95 3.74 3.24
N GLY A 238 -4.24 3.12 4.18
CA GLY A 238 -3.25 2.09 3.89
C GLY A 238 -1.99 2.56 3.13
N ARG A 239 -1.78 3.87 2.95
CA ARG A 239 -0.64 4.37 2.17
C ARG A 239 0.66 4.22 2.94
N PHE A 240 1.72 3.86 2.23
CA PHE A 240 3.05 3.76 2.80
C PHE A 240 3.77 5.10 2.77
N ILE A 241 4.05 5.61 3.95
CA ILE A 241 4.60 6.94 4.17
C ILE A 241 6.05 6.84 4.59
N TYR A 242 6.93 7.49 3.84
CA TYR A 242 8.28 7.85 4.21
C TYR A 242 8.27 9.10 5.09
N ILE A 243 8.67 8.99 6.35
CA ILE A 243 8.83 10.16 7.23
C ILE A 243 10.27 10.66 7.13
N ASP A 244 10.52 11.65 6.27
CA ASP A 244 11.82 12.30 6.08
C ASP A 244 11.96 13.53 6.99
N GLN A 245 13.20 14.00 7.17
CA GLN A 245 13.48 15.26 7.89
C GLN A 245 12.78 16.49 7.29
N ASN A 246 12.49 16.47 5.99
CA ASN A 246 11.96 17.61 5.24
C ASN A 246 10.46 17.47 4.92
N GLY A 247 9.78 16.50 5.52
CA GLY A 247 8.36 16.24 5.30
C GLY A 247 8.07 14.78 4.98
N ASN A 248 6.80 14.41 5.12
CA ASN A 248 6.37 13.05 4.83
C ASN A 248 6.13 12.89 3.34
N ARG A 249 6.57 11.76 2.78
CA ARG A 249 6.39 11.44 1.37
C ARG A 249 5.68 10.12 1.23
N THR A 250 4.88 9.95 0.20
CA THR A 250 4.19 8.69 -0.06
C THR A 250 4.47 8.20 -1.46
N VAL A 251 4.28 6.90 -1.64
CA VAL A 251 3.94 6.37 -2.96
C VAL A 251 2.58 5.70 -2.86
N GLU A 252 1.69 6.02 -3.77
CA GLU A 252 0.34 5.46 -3.76
C GLU A 252 0.36 4.01 -4.24
N PRO A 253 -0.16 3.06 -3.45
CA PRO A 253 -0.18 1.66 -3.83
C PRO A 253 -0.91 1.39 -5.14
N ARG A 254 -0.32 0.53 -5.97
CA ARG A 254 -0.87 0.13 -7.27
C ARG A 254 -0.47 -1.30 -7.57
N THR A 255 -1.41 -2.06 -8.14
CA THR A 255 -1.18 -3.48 -8.45
C THR A 255 -0.06 -3.64 -9.47
N GLY A 256 0.96 -4.42 -9.09
CA GLY A 256 2.13 -4.69 -9.90
C GLY A 256 3.27 -3.69 -9.71
N THR A 257 3.01 -2.57 -9.03
CA THR A 257 4.08 -1.61 -8.73
C THR A 257 4.97 -2.15 -7.63
N HIS A 258 6.26 -2.07 -7.92
CA HIS A 258 7.31 -2.51 -7.05
C HIS A 258 8.11 -1.32 -6.52
N TYR A 259 8.27 -1.31 -5.20
CA TYR A 259 9.04 -0.33 -4.45
C TYR A 259 10.21 -1.02 -3.79
N PHE A 260 11.38 -0.43 -3.96
CA PHE A 260 12.58 -0.93 -3.31
C PHE A 260 13.28 0.19 -2.56
N LEU A 261 13.76 -0.17 -1.39
CA LEU A 261 14.42 0.71 -0.46
C LEU A 261 15.78 0.14 -0.12
N VAL A 262 16.75 1.03 -0.16
CA VAL A 262 18.14 0.74 0.15
C VAL A 262 18.53 1.64 1.30
N LYS A 263 18.59 1.06 2.51
CA LYS A 263 18.57 1.82 3.77
C LYS A 263 19.88 2.55 4.05
N LYS A 264 19.90 3.69 4.76
CA LYS A 264 18.87 4.51 5.47
C LYS A 264 18.52 5.81 4.70
N PRO A 265 17.36 6.45 4.95
CA PRO A 265 17.37 7.61 5.85
C PRO A 265 16.50 7.33 7.08
N PHE A 266 16.30 8.36 7.90
CA PHE A 266 15.02 8.58 8.58
C PHE A 266 13.88 8.29 7.61
N SER A 267 13.46 7.04 7.56
CA SER A 267 12.35 6.58 6.76
C SER A 267 11.59 5.72 7.72
N ILE A 268 11.07 6.40 8.73
CA ILE A 268 10.06 5.82 9.57
C ILE A 268 8.91 5.55 8.60
N ASN A 269 8.63 4.26 8.40
CA ASN A 269 7.56 3.88 7.49
C ASN A 269 6.28 3.66 8.30
N HIS A 270 5.17 4.20 7.78
CA HIS A 270 3.85 4.10 8.36
C HIS A 270 2.86 3.69 7.29
N VAL A 271 1.90 2.85 7.65
CA VAL A 271 0.72 2.58 6.83
C VAL A 271 -0.43 3.40 7.39
N SER A 272 -0.96 4.33 6.58
CA SER A 272 -2.06 5.19 7.01
C SER A 272 -3.28 4.36 7.42
N LYS A 273 -4.01 4.81 8.44
CA LYS A 273 -5.31 4.23 8.75
C LYS A 273 -6.32 4.47 7.63
#